data_AF-A0A315XIX5-F1
#
_entry.id   AF-A0A315XIX5-F1
#
_cell.length_a   1.000
_cell.length_b   1.000
_cell.length_c   1.000
_cell.angle_alpha   90.00
_cell.angle_beta   90.00
_cell.angle_gamma   90.00
#
_symmetry.space_group_name_H-M   'P 1'
#
loop_
_entity.id
_entity.type
_entity.pdbx_description
1 polymer ?
#
loop_
_entity_poly.entity_id
_entity_poly.type
_entity_poly.pdbx_seq_one_letter_code
_entity_poly.pdbx_strand_id
1 'polypeptide(L)'
;MINKTFNLLIALLLFAALFLAIDNSFTDLAKKEEITQISIEQIAGGMNNKGETIRNGIFSDFIFPFELLSLLLLASLMGALYIAKKEA
;
A
#
# COMPACT_ATOMS: atom_id res chain seq x y z
N MET A 1 16.77 12.46 26.02
CA MET A 1 16.58 11.00 25.83
C MET A 1 15.12 10.64 25.53
N ILE A 2 14.14 11.22 26.23
CA ILE A 2 12.70 10.93 26.08
C ILE A 2 12.21 10.99 24.61
N ASN A 3 12.65 11.99 23.83
CA ASN A 3 12.22 12.13 22.43
C ASN A 3 12.75 11.00 21.52
N LYS A 4 13.96 10.49 21.80
CA LYS A 4 14.55 9.41 21.00
C LYS A 4 13.87 8.07 21.27
N THR A 5 13.55 7.80 22.53
CA THR A 5 12.78 6.60 22.93
C THR A 5 11.34 6.67 22.45
N PHE A 6 10.72 7.86 22.45
CA PHE A 6 9.37 8.06 21.95
C PHE A 6 9.28 7.89 20.43
N ASN A 7 10.22 8.46 19.67
CA ASN A 7 10.29 8.26 18.22
C ASN A 7 10.55 6.80 17.85
N LEU A 8 11.39 6.10 18.61
CA LEU A 8 11.64 4.67 18.43
C LEU A 8 10.36 3.84 18.68
N LEU A 9 9.59 4.17 19.72
CA LEU A 9 8.32 3.51 20.01
C LEU A 9 7.31 3.70 18.87
N ILE A 10 7.21 4.92 18.33
CA ILE A 10 6.34 5.23 17.18
C ILE A 10 6.76 4.43 15.95
N ALA A 11 8.05 4.39 15.65
CA ALA A 11 8.57 3.61 14.52
C ALA A 11 8.27 2.11 14.68
N LEU A 12 8.44 1.58 15.88
CA LEU A 12 8.12 0.19 16.20
C LEU A 12 6.63 -0.12 16.03
N LEU A 13 5.75 0.78 16.47
CA LEU A 13 4.30 0.66 16.32
C LEU A 13 3.88 0.72 14.85
N LEU A 14 4.44 1.64 14.07
CA LEU A 14 4.20 1.75 12.63
C LEU A 14 4.63 0.48 11.90
N PHE A 15 5.80 -0.05 12.24
CA PHE A 15 6.31 -1.29 11.68
C PHE A 15 5.40 -2.49 12.02
N ALA A 16 4.96 -2.60 13.27
CA ALA A 16 4.03 -3.65 13.69
C ALA A 16 2.68 -3.56 12.97
N ALA A 17 2.14 -2.35 12.81
CA ALA A 17 0.89 -2.12 12.08
C ALA A 17 1.01 -2.51 10.60
N LEU A 18 2.11 -2.13 9.94
CA LEU A 18 2.39 -2.55 8.56
C LEU A 18 2.52 -4.07 8.44
N PHE A 19 3.25 -4.70 9.37
CA PHE A 19 3.40 -6.15 9.38
C PHE A 19 2.05 -6.86 9.52
N LEU A 20 1.19 -6.42 10.44
CA LEU A 20 -0.15 -6.97 10.63
C LEU A 20 -1.06 -6.73 9.40
N ALA A 21 -0.96 -5.57 8.75
CA ALA A 21 -1.72 -5.29 7.54
C ALA A 21 -1.33 -6.24 6.39
N ILE A 22 -0.03 -6.51 6.24
CA ILE A 22 0.49 -7.46 5.25
C ILE A 22 0.03 -8.89 5.59
N ASP A 23 0.18 -9.32 6.84
CA ASP A 23 -0.18 -10.66 7.30
C ASP A 23 -1.68 -10.96 7.15
N ASN A 24 -2.53 -9.98 7.51
CA ASN A 24 -3.98 -10.09 7.31
C ASN A 24 -4.34 -10.16 5.83
N SER A 25 -3.65 -9.39 4.97
CA SER A 25 -3.86 -9.45 3.51
C SER A 25 -3.55 -10.84 2.95
N PHE A 26 -2.46 -11.47 3.40
CA PHE A 26 -2.12 -12.84 2.99
C PHE A 26 -3.06 -13.89 3.58
N THR A 27 -3.48 -13.73 4.83
CA THR A 27 -4.41 -14.65 5.50
C THR A 27 -5.80 -14.62 4.87
N ASP A 28 -6.30 -13.45 4.50
CA ASP A 28 -7.58 -13.31 3.79
C ASP A 28 -7.50 -13.86 2.36
N LEU A 29 -6.36 -13.71 1.69
CA LEU A 29 -6.11 -14.35 0.39
C LEU A 29 -6.01 -15.87 0.48
N ALA A 30 -5.39 -16.42 1.53
CA ALA A 30 -5.22 -17.86 1.73
C ALA A 30 -6.53 -18.58 2.12
N LYS A 31 -7.50 -17.86 2.70
CA LYS A 31 -8.82 -18.39 3.06
C LYS A 31 -9.80 -18.44 1.87
N LYS A 32 -9.49 -17.77 0.76
CA LYS A 32 -10.26 -17.90 -0.48
C LYS A 32 -9.75 -19.11 -1.26
N GLU A 33 -10.56 -20.18 -1.35
CA GLU A 33 -10.28 -21.37 -2.17
C GLU A 33 -10.13 -21.07 -3.67
N GLU A 34 -10.60 -19.91 -4.12
CA GLU A 34 -10.38 -19.41 -5.47
C GLU A 34 -9.36 -18.27 -5.44
N ILE A 35 -8.20 -18.50 -6.08
CA ILE A 35 -7.27 -17.43 -6.45
C ILE A 35 -8.10 -16.43 -7.26
N THR A 36 -8.47 -15.33 -6.64
CA THR A 36 -9.23 -14.29 -7.32
C THR A 36 -8.27 -13.65 -8.31
N GLN A 37 -8.30 -14.11 -9.57
CA GLN A 37 -7.51 -13.49 -10.63
C GLN A 37 -7.97 -12.05 -10.77
N ILE A 38 -7.11 -11.13 -10.32
CA ILE A 38 -7.31 -9.71 -10.51
C ILE A 38 -6.98 -9.42 -11.97
N SER A 39 -8.02 -9.22 -12.76
CA SER A 39 -7.92 -8.85 -14.17
C SER A 39 -7.55 -7.36 -14.32
N ILE A 40 -6.99 -6.98 -15.46
CA ILE A 40 -6.57 -5.59 -15.72
C ILE A 40 -7.79 -4.66 -15.64
N GLU A 41 -8.95 -5.14 -16.07
CA GLU A 41 -10.23 -4.43 -16.05
C GLU A 41 -10.69 -4.14 -14.61
N GLN A 42 -10.36 -5.01 -13.65
CA GLN A 42 -10.66 -4.79 -12.23
C GLN A 42 -9.73 -3.77 -11.58
N ILE A 43 -8.48 -3.63 -12.05
CA ILE A 43 -7.54 -2.64 -11.52
C ILE A 43 -7.79 -1.26 -12.15
N ALA A 44 -8.01 -1.22 -13.45
CA ALA A 44 -8.27 0.01 -14.20
C ALA A 44 -9.62 0.64 -13.84
N GLY A 45 -10.62 -0.19 -13.50
CA GLY A 45 -12.02 0.21 -13.56
C GLY A 45 -12.47 0.28 -15.02
N GLY A 46 -13.73 -0.07 -15.28
CA GLY A 46 -14.19 -0.22 -16.65
C GLY A 46 -15.54 -0.92 -16.75
N MET A 47 -15.83 -1.53 -17.89
CA MET A 47 -17.06 -2.28 -18.11
C MET A 47 -16.72 -3.77 -18.23
N ASN A 48 -17.41 -4.64 -17.49
CA ASN A 48 -17.18 -6.08 -17.63
C ASN A 48 -17.81 -6.61 -18.93
N ASN A 49 -17.54 -7.88 -19.27
CA ASN A 49 -18.11 -8.57 -20.44
C ASN A 49 -19.66 -8.66 -20.44
N LYS A 50 -20.32 -8.23 -19.36
CA LYS A 50 -21.78 -8.17 -19.20
C LYS A 50 -22.33 -6.75 -19.28
N GLY A 51 -21.49 -5.75 -19.56
CA GLY A 51 -21.91 -4.34 -19.65
C GLY A 51 -22.08 -3.64 -18.31
N GLU A 52 -21.62 -4.23 -17.20
CA GLU A 52 -21.71 -3.63 -15.87
C GLU A 52 -20.45 -2.84 -15.56
N THR A 53 -20.62 -1.66 -14.94
CA THR A 53 -19.49 -0.85 -14.48
C THR A 53 -18.78 -1.54 -13.33
N ILE A 54 -17.51 -1.88 -13.55
CA ILE A 54 -16.60 -2.41 -12.54
C ILE A 54 -16.21 -1.26 -11.62
N ARG A 55 -16.86 -1.22 -10.46
CA ARG A 55 -16.47 -0.36 -9.34
C ARG A 55 -15.32 -0.99 -8.56
N ASN A 56 -14.54 -0.14 -7.90
CA ASN A 56 -13.37 -0.42 -7.06
C ASN A 56 -12.03 -0.53 -7.81
N GLY A 57 -11.92 0.02 -9.02
CA GLY A 57 -10.63 0.13 -9.70
C GLY A 57 -9.71 1.15 -9.02
N ILE A 58 -8.44 0.79 -8.82
CA ILE A 58 -7.43 1.69 -8.22
C ILE A 58 -7.19 2.91 -9.12
N PHE A 59 -7.27 2.74 -10.44
CA PHE A 59 -7.08 3.83 -11.40
C PHE A 59 -8.37 4.57 -11.78
N SER A 60 -9.53 4.12 -11.30
CA SER A 60 -10.83 4.77 -11.50
C SER A 60 -11.28 5.46 -10.22
N ASP A 61 -11.69 4.65 -9.23
CA ASP A 61 -12.41 5.13 -8.06
C ASP A 61 -11.43 5.61 -6.97
N PHE A 62 -10.19 5.13 -6.99
CA PHE A 62 -9.15 5.45 -6.00
C PHE A 62 -7.93 6.16 -6.58
N ILE A 63 -8.09 6.88 -7.70
CA ILE A 63 -6.97 7.55 -8.38
C ILE A 63 -6.24 8.55 -7.46
N PHE A 64 -6.99 9.33 -6.67
CA PHE A 64 -6.41 10.32 -5.77
C PHE A 64 -5.67 9.68 -4.57
N PRO A 65 -6.25 8.71 -3.84
CA PRO A 65 -5.52 7.91 -2.86
C PRO A 65 -4.25 7.25 -3.42
N PHE A 66 -4.31 6.71 -4.64
CA PHE A 66 -3.17 6.10 -5.32
C PHE A 66 -2.04 7.12 -5.57
N GLU A 67 -2.39 8.29 -6.11
CA GLU A 67 -1.42 9.36 -6.37
C GLU A 67 -0.73 9.82 -5.08
N LEU A 68 -1.49 10.01 -4.00
CA LEU A 68 -0.93 10.40 -2.70
C LEU A 68 0.05 9.34 -2.15
N LEU A 69 -0.29 8.06 -2.26
CA LEU A 69 0.60 6.96 -1.88
C LEU A 69 1.86 6.92 -2.75
N SER A 70 1.75 7.18 -4.05
CA SER A 70 2.90 7.23 -4.95
C SER A 70 3.87 8.36 -4.60
N LEU A 71 3.35 9.54 -4.23
CA LEU A 71 4.16 10.67 -3.76
C LEU A 71 4.83 10.37 -2.42
N LEU A 72 4.11 9.72 -1.50
CA LEU A 72 4.67 9.28 -0.22
C LEU A 72 5.82 8.29 -0.43
N LEU A 73 5.65 7.33 -1.33
CA LEU A 73 6.69 6.34 -1.65
C LEU A 73 7.92 7.02 -2.28
N LEU A 74 7.71 7.97 -3.19
CA LEU A 74 8.79 8.76 -3.79
C LEU A 74 9.54 9.57 -2.72
N ALA A 75 8.82 10.25 -1.82
CA ALA A 75 9.41 10.99 -0.72
C ALA A 75 10.21 10.06 0.22
N SER A 76 9.71 8.85 0.49
CA SER A 76 10.41 7.84 1.28
C SER A 76 11.73 7.41 0.63
N LEU A 77 11.72 7.15 -0.70
CA LEU A 77 12.94 6.80 -1.44
C LEU A 77 13.97 7.93 -1.41
N MET A 78 13.52 9.17 -1.63
CA MET A 78 14.38 10.36 -1.56
C MET A 78 14.96 10.56 -0.16
N GLY A 79 14.16 10.37 0.89
CA GLY A 79 14.60 10.45 2.28
C GLY A 79 15.63 9.37 2.62
N ALA A 80 15.38 8.12 2.22
CA ALA A 80 16.32 7.02 2.41
C ALA A 80 17.65 7.27 1.70
N LEU A 81 17.61 7.73 0.44
CA LEU A 81 18.81 8.04 -0.33
C LEU A 81 19.61 9.20 0.28
N TYR A 82 18.93 10.25 0.74
CA TYR A 82 19.58 11.38 1.41
C TYR A 82 20.32 10.94 2.68
N ILE A 83 19.68 10.10 3.50
CA ILE A 83 20.30 9.54 4.72
C ILE A 83 21.51 8.69 4.35
N ALA A 84 21.36 7.75 3.40
CA ALA A 84 22.44 6.88 2.96
C ALA A 84 23.64 7.68 2.41
N LYS A 85 23.39 8.76 1.66
CA LYS A 85 24.45 9.65 1.16
C LYS A 85 25.14 10.49 2.24
N LYS A 86 24.50 10.74 3.38
CA LYS A 86 25.11 11.50 4.48
C LYS A 86 26.04 10.62 5.34
N GLU A 87 25.81 9.32 5.33
CA GLU A 87 26.55 8.33 6.12
C GLU A 87 27.69 7.65 5.34
N ALA A 88 27.74 7.83 4.01
CA ALA A 88 28.83 7.39 3.12
C ALA A 88 29.84 8.51 2.87
#